data_AF-A0A1F9UXX9-F1
#
_entry.id   AF-A0A1F9UXX9-F1
#
_cell.length_a   1.000
_cell.length_b   1.000
_cell.length_c   1.000
_cell.angle_alpha   90.00
_cell.angle_beta   90.00
_cell.angle_gamma   90.00
#
_symmetry.space_group_name_H-M   'P 1'
#
loop_
_entity.id
_entity.type
_entity.pdbx_description
1 polymer ?
#
loop_
_entity_poly.entity_id
_entity_poly.type
_entity_poly.pdbx_seq_one_letter_code
_entity_poly.pdbx_strand_id
1 'polypeptide(L)'
;MKTRKIVLSERRPVTITLEDWPRIAHASRCWGGSGHECQANEAGHITVRQHEDGRTLVYCSRDRGPGGMAAGYRGSEGGYLLAGSGPVDYPAQTHADEIVRAIRRCAGIIDAPELGDECISDLPAEEI
;
A
#
# COMPACT_ATOMS: atom_id res chain seq x y z
N MET A 1 2.27 14.01 16.34
CA MET A 1 1.15 13.11 16.03
C MET A 1 0.54 13.41 14.66
N LYS A 2 0.98 12.68 13.63
CA LYS A 2 0.48 12.82 12.25
C LYS A 2 -0.55 11.72 11.99
N THR A 3 -1.78 12.10 11.67
CA THR A 3 -2.86 11.17 11.33
C THR A 3 -3.05 11.08 9.82
N ARG A 4 -3.52 9.92 9.35
CA ARG A 4 -3.84 9.71 7.93
C ARG A 4 -5.13 8.92 7.79
N LYS A 5 -6.03 9.40 6.92
CA LYS A 5 -7.20 8.65 6.47
C LYS A 5 -6.78 7.73 5.33
N ILE A 6 -7.15 6.46 5.44
CA ILE A 6 -6.86 5.42 4.45
C ILE A 6 -8.18 4.85 3.95
N VAL A 7 -8.38 4.87 2.63
CA VAL A 7 -9.53 4.26 1.98
C VAL A 7 -9.27 2.78 1.80
N LEU A 8 -10.26 1.96 2.20
CA LEU A 8 -10.19 0.52 2.14
C LEU A 8 -11.22 -0.01 1.15
N SER A 9 -10.87 -1.12 0.51
CA SER A 9 -11.64 -1.69 -0.60
C SER A 9 -12.81 -2.57 -0.13
N GLU A 10 -12.68 -3.20 1.04
CA GLU A 10 -13.68 -4.14 1.58
C GLU A 10 -14.37 -3.65 2.86
N ARG A 11 -14.07 -2.42 3.30
CA ARG A 11 -14.62 -1.85 4.54
C ARG A 11 -14.58 -0.33 4.52
N ARG A 12 -15.22 0.27 5.52
CA ARG A 12 -15.22 1.73 5.71
C ARG A 12 -13.78 2.26 5.85
N PRO A 13 -13.48 3.47 5.33
CA PRO A 13 -12.19 4.12 5.52
C PRO A 13 -11.81 4.20 7.00
N VAL A 14 -10.51 4.08 7.27
CA VAL A 14 -9.97 4.12 8.63
C VAL A 14 -9.03 5.31 8.79
N THR A 15 -8.97 5.87 9.99
CA THR A 15 -7.98 6.88 10.35
C THR A 15 -6.95 6.22 11.26
N ILE A 16 -5.68 6.32 10.90
CA ILE A 16 -4.57 5.79 11.68
C ILE A 16 -3.65 6.92 12.16
N THR A 17 -2.98 6.71 13.28
CA THR A 17 -1.81 7.47 13.68
C THR A 17 -0.59 6.81 13.04
N LEU A 18 0.28 7.60 12.39
CA LEU A 18 1.45 7.04 11.70
C LEU A 18 2.53 6.52 12.66
N GLU A 19 2.51 6.98 13.93
CA GLU A 19 3.45 6.57 14.98
C GLU A 19 3.14 5.14 15.46
N ASP A 20 1.85 4.80 15.63
CA ASP A 20 1.40 3.47 16.07
C ASP A 20 1.48 2.40 14.95
N TRP A 21 1.60 2.84 13.70
CA TRP A 21 1.60 1.99 12.51
C TRP A 21 2.90 2.16 11.73
N PRO A 22 4.05 1.65 12.21
CA PRO A 22 5.30 1.68 11.48
C PRO A 22 5.17 1.08 10.07
N ARG A 23 5.89 1.66 9.12
CA ARG A 23 5.94 1.20 7.74
C ARG A 23 6.97 0.08 7.62
N ILE A 24 6.54 -1.07 7.11
CA ILE A 24 7.41 -2.24 6.95
C ILE A 24 7.81 -2.49 5.49
N ALA A 25 7.01 -2.02 4.52
CA ALA A 25 7.36 -2.06 3.11
C ALA A 25 6.72 -0.91 2.33
N HIS A 26 7.35 -0.50 1.24
CA HIS A 26 6.91 0.57 0.38
C HIS A 26 7.45 0.45 -1.04
N ALA A 27 6.57 0.64 -2.02
CA ALA A 27 6.99 0.95 -3.39
C ALA A 27 6.31 2.22 -3.85
N SER A 28 7.04 3.01 -4.62
CA SER A 28 6.52 4.21 -5.28
C SER A 28 7.18 4.37 -6.64
N ARG A 29 6.38 4.74 -7.63
CA ARG A 29 6.87 4.96 -8.98
C ARG A 29 6.19 6.16 -9.60
N CYS A 30 6.97 6.88 -10.41
CA CYS A 30 6.49 7.97 -11.22
C CYS A 30 6.62 7.56 -12.70
N TRP A 31 5.60 7.85 -13.50
CA TRP A 31 5.59 7.60 -14.93
C TRP A 31 5.28 8.89 -15.72
N GLY A 32 5.77 8.95 -16.96
CA GLY A 32 5.69 10.13 -17.82
C GLY A 32 6.79 11.17 -17.54
N GLY A 33 6.99 12.08 -18.51
CA GLY A 33 8.03 13.11 -18.46
C GLY A 33 9.43 12.64 -18.88
N SER A 34 10.45 13.49 -18.66
CA SER A 34 11.86 13.19 -18.98
C SER A 34 12.59 12.36 -17.90
N GLY A 35 11.86 11.71 -16.99
CA GLY A 35 12.45 10.97 -15.86
C GLY A 35 12.66 11.78 -14.57
N HIS A 36 12.20 13.05 -14.52
CA HIS A 36 12.16 13.84 -13.27
C HIS A 36 10.74 13.87 -12.69
N GLU A 37 10.62 13.73 -11.37
CA GLU A 37 9.32 13.74 -10.65
C GLU A 37 8.48 14.98 -10.96
N CYS A 38 9.11 16.14 -11.17
CA CYS A 38 8.42 17.39 -11.51
C CYS A 38 7.78 17.39 -12.91
N GLN A 39 8.13 16.42 -13.75
CA GLN A 39 7.56 16.21 -15.08
C GLN A 39 6.74 14.91 -15.17
N ALA A 40 6.62 14.16 -14.07
CA ALA A 40 5.81 12.96 -14.04
C ALA A 40 4.33 13.34 -14.18
N ASN A 41 3.66 12.65 -15.08
CA ASN A 41 2.24 12.82 -15.35
C ASN A 41 1.40 11.81 -14.56
N GLU A 42 2.08 10.89 -13.89
CA GLU A 42 1.48 9.78 -13.19
C GLU A 42 2.37 9.36 -12.03
N ALA A 43 1.76 9.09 -10.87
CA ALA A 43 2.45 8.60 -9.69
C ALA A 43 1.62 7.52 -9.01
N GLY A 44 2.28 6.43 -8.63
CA GLY A 44 1.68 5.30 -7.95
C GLY A 44 2.45 4.96 -6.68
N HIS A 45 1.75 4.50 -5.66
CA HIS A 45 2.37 3.98 -4.46
C HIS A 45 1.59 2.82 -3.87
N ILE A 46 2.33 1.88 -3.27
CA ILE A 46 1.82 0.83 -2.39
C ILE A 46 2.59 0.93 -1.08
N THR A 47 1.89 0.82 0.04
CA THR A 47 2.49 0.89 1.37
C THR A 47 1.92 -0.18 2.28
N VAL A 48 2.80 -0.81 3.03
CA VAL A 48 2.46 -1.77 4.08
C VAL A 48 2.88 -1.21 5.42
N ARG A 49 1.94 -1.19 6.37
CA ARG A 49 2.18 -0.81 7.75
C ARG A 49 1.71 -1.90 8.68
N GLN A 50 2.46 -2.14 9.74
CA GLN A 50 2.10 -3.11 10.76
C GLN A 50 1.91 -2.39 12.10
N HIS A 51 0.92 -2.80 12.85
CA HIS A 51 0.67 -2.31 14.20
C HIS A 51 1.25 -3.30 15.22
N GLU A 52 1.54 -2.84 16.43
CA GLU A 52 2.10 -3.67 17.51
C GLU A 52 1.23 -4.89 17.85
N ASP A 53 -0.10 -4.78 17.70
CA ASP A 53 -1.05 -5.89 17.90
C ASP A 53 -1.09 -6.92 16.75
N GLY A 54 -0.15 -6.84 15.81
CA GLY A 54 0.01 -7.77 14.70
C GLY A 54 -0.86 -7.49 13.48
N ARG A 55 -1.80 -6.54 13.55
CA ARG A 55 -2.60 -6.15 12.37
C ARG A 55 -1.73 -5.52 11.30
N THR A 56 -2.03 -5.82 10.04
CA THR A 56 -1.32 -5.26 8.90
C THR A 56 -2.26 -4.48 7.99
N LEU A 57 -1.86 -3.27 7.64
CA LEU A 57 -2.57 -2.40 6.73
C LEU A 57 -1.80 -2.29 5.42
N VAL A 58 -2.43 -2.72 4.33
CA VAL A 58 -1.90 -2.57 2.97
C VAL A 58 -2.76 -1.54 2.24
N TYR A 59 -2.17 -0.52 1.65
CA TYR A 59 -2.93 0.46 0.88
C TYR A 59 -2.15 0.99 -0.31
N CYS A 60 -2.88 1.44 -1.31
CA CYS A 60 -2.35 1.93 -2.57
C CYS A 60 -3.11 3.16 -3.05
N SER A 61 -2.42 4.00 -3.81
CA SER A 61 -3.08 4.93 -4.69
C SER A 61 -2.25 5.16 -5.95
N ARG A 62 -2.93 5.57 -7.01
CA ARG A 62 -2.28 5.99 -8.26
C ARG A 62 -3.04 7.14 -8.86
N ASP A 63 -2.36 8.27 -8.96
CA ASP A 63 -2.87 9.48 -9.59
C ASP A 63 -2.37 9.53 -11.04
N ARG A 64 -3.28 9.73 -11.99
CA ARG A 64 -2.98 9.83 -13.44
C ARG A 64 -3.54 11.14 -13.98
N GLY A 65 -2.80 11.91 -14.79
CA GLY A 65 -3.33 13.08 -15.49
C GLY A 65 -2.33 13.74 -16.45
N PRO A 66 -2.73 14.76 -17.24
CA PRO A 66 -1.84 15.51 -18.13
C PRO A 66 -0.89 16.40 -17.32
N GLY A 67 0.28 16.69 -17.89
CA GLY A 67 1.38 17.37 -17.19
C GLY A 67 0.99 18.68 -16.50
N GLY A 68 1.37 18.79 -15.23
CA GLY A 68 0.97 19.89 -14.33
C GLY A 68 -0.27 19.57 -13.47
N MET A 69 -0.35 18.35 -12.94
CA MET A 69 -1.46 17.74 -12.19
C MET A 69 -2.29 18.73 -11.35
N ALA A 70 -3.40 19.21 -11.93
CA ALA A 70 -4.38 20.03 -11.23
C ALA A 70 -5.17 19.20 -10.21
N ALA A 71 -5.57 19.83 -9.11
CA ALA A 71 -6.38 19.21 -8.06
C ALA A 71 -7.75 18.75 -8.63
N GLY A 72 -7.91 17.45 -8.85
CA GLY A 72 -9.16 16.88 -9.37
C GLY A 72 -9.02 15.63 -10.24
N TYR A 73 -7.82 15.28 -10.69
CA TYR A 73 -7.62 13.99 -11.35
C TYR A 73 -7.85 12.85 -10.36
N ARG A 74 -8.86 12.01 -10.64
CA ARG A 74 -9.25 10.89 -9.79
C ARG A 74 -8.29 9.74 -10.06
N GLY A 75 -7.33 9.59 -9.16
CA GLY A 75 -6.58 8.37 -9.05
C GLY A 75 -7.44 7.19 -8.60
N SER A 76 -6.91 5.98 -8.78
CA SER A 76 -7.46 4.79 -8.13
C SER A 76 -6.84 4.66 -6.75
N GLU A 77 -7.64 4.37 -5.73
CA GLU A 77 -7.16 4.12 -4.37
C GLU A 77 -7.85 2.88 -3.80
N GLY A 78 -7.17 2.22 -2.86
CA GLY A 78 -7.70 1.04 -2.23
C GLY A 78 -6.78 0.52 -1.14
N GLY A 79 -7.28 -0.42 -0.35
CA GLY A 79 -6.52 -0.99 0.74
C GLY A 79 -7.25 -2.07 1.51
N TYR A 80 -6.49 -2.84 2.24
CA TYR A 80 -6.93 -4.01 2.99
C TYR A 80 -6.37 -3.92 4.40
N LEU A 81 -7.24 -4.18 5.39
CA LEU A 81 -6.82 -4.38 6.76
C LEU A 81 -6.86 -5.87 7.05
N LEU A 82 -5.69 -6.44 7.28
CA LEU A 82 -5.51 -7.84 7.68
C LEU A 82 -5.53 -7.91 9.20
N ALA A 83 -6.34 -8.81 9.73
CA ALA A 83 -6.29 -9.14 11.15
C ALA A 83 -4.91 -9.74 11.45
N GLY A 84 -4.31 -9.36 12.58
CA GLY A 84 -3.09 -10.03 13.02
C GLY A 84 -3.35 -11.49 13.36
N SER A 85 -2.26 -12.25 13.53
CA SER A 85 -2.28 -13.58 14.14
C SER A 85 -2.73 -13.48 15.61
N GLY A 86 -4.03 -13.28 15.81
CA GLY A 86 -4.66 -13.31 17.13
C GLY A 86 -4.73 -14.73 17.71
N PRO A 87 -5.36 -14.92 18.88
CA PRO A 87 -5.41 -16.21 19.60
C PRO A 87 -6.22 -17.31 18.90
N VAL A 88 -6.70 -17.06 17.68
CA VAL A 88 -7.33 -18.06 16.83
C VAL A 88 -6.23 -18.51 15.87
N ASP A 89 -5.88 -19.80 15.88
CA ASP A 89 -4.83 -20.48 15.11
C ASP A 89 -4.74 -20.08 13.62
N TYR A 90 -4.27 -18.86 13.33
CA TYR A 90 -3.84 -18.43 12.01
C TYR A 90 -2.32 -18.61 11.99
N PRO A 91 -1.80 -19.65 11.30
CA PRO A 91 -0.36 -19.85 11.21
C PRO A 91 0.32 -18.58 10.68
N ALA A 92 1.46 -18.19 11.25
CA ALA A 92 2.19 -16.97 10.84
C ALA A 92 2.47 -16.94 9.32
N GLN A 93 2.75 -18.11 8.72
CA GLN A 93 2.91 -18.28 7.28
C GLN A 93 1.67 -17.83 6.50
N THR A 94 0.47 -18.14 6.99
CA THR A 94 -0.77 -17.68 6.35
C THR A 94 -0.96 -16.17 6.44
N HIS A 95 -0.43 -15.51 7.47
CA HIS A 95 -0.49 -14.04 7.56
C HIS A 95 0.45 -13.37 6.55
N ALA A 96 1.68 -13.86 6.42
CA ALA A 96 2.64 -13.38 5.42
C ALA A 96 2.09 -13.55 3.99
N ASP A 97 1.50 -14.72 3.69
CA ASP A 97 0.84 -14.98 2.41
C ASP A 97 -0.33 -14.02 2.14
N GLU A 98 -1.13 -13.71 3.16
CA GLU A 98 -2.23 -12.74 3.04
C GLU A 98 -1.71 -11.31 2.80
N ILE A 99 -0.57 -10.92 3.38
CA ILE A 99 0.09 -9.64 3.08
C ILE A 99 0.46 -9.58 1.60
N VAL A 100 1.13 -10.62 1.08
CA VAL A 100 1.52 -10.71 -0.33
C VAL A 100 0.30 -10.65 -1.25
N ARG A 101 -0.78 -11.38 -0.91
CA ARG A 101 -2.05 -11.33 -1.65
C ARG A 101 -2.67 -9.94 -1.62
N ALA A 102 -2.68 -9.26 -0.48
CA ALA A 102 -3.20 -7.91 -0.35
C ALA A 102 -2.39 -6.92 -1.20
N ILE A 103 -1.06 -7.04 -1.24
CA ILE A 103 -0.20 -6.23 -2.12
C ILE A 103 -0.57 -6.46 -3.59
N ARG A 104 -0.71 -7.72 -4.02
CA ARG A 104 -1.11 -8.07 -5.40
C ARG A 104 -2.49 -7.49 -5.74
N ARG A 105 -3.47 -7.56 -4.82
CA ARG A 105 -4.79 -6.95 -5.02
C ARG A 105 -4.71 -5.43 -5.12
N CYS A 106 -3.92 -4.78 -4.27
CA CYS A 106 -3.64 -3.35 -4.35
C CYS A 106 -3.02 -2.97 -5.70
N ALA A 107 -2.00 -3.69 -6.15
CA ALA A 107 -1.38 -3.51 -7.46
C ALA A 107 -2.40 -3.66 -8.60
N GLY A 108 -3.35 -4.60 -8.49
CA GLY A 108 -4.46 -4.75 -9.43
C GLY A 108 -5.43 -3.57 -9.43
N ILE A 109 -5.78 -3.00 -8.26
CA ILE A 109 -6.65 -1.81 -8.16
C ILE A 109 -6.06 -0.62 -8.89
N ILE A 110 -4.75 -0.42 -8.74
CA ILE A 110 -4.04 0.68 -9.40
C ILE A 110 -3.47 0.31 -10.77
N ASP A 111 -3.72 -0.92 -11.25
CA ASP A 111 -3.28 -1.42 -12.55
C ASP A 111 -1.74 -1.26 -12.74
N ALA A 112 -0.98 -1.55 -11.69
CA ALA A 112 0.48 -1.43 -11.63
C ALA A 112 1.11 -2.67 -10.99
N PRO A 113 1.10 -3.83 -11.68
CA PRO A 113 1.64 -5.09 -11.15
C PRO A 113 3.11 -4.99 -10.72
N GLU A 114 3.91 -4.18 -11.42
CA GLU A 114 5.32 -3.96 -11.13
C GLU A 114 5.56 -3.30 -9.76
N LEU A 115 4.68 -2.38 -9.32
CA LEU A 115 4.77 -1.85 -7.96
C LEU A 115 4.44 -2.91 -6.91
N GLY A 116 3.59 -3.87 -7.26
CA GLY A 116 3.33 -5.02 -6.41
C GLY A 116 4.60 -5.84 -6.19
N ASP A 117 5.32 -6.15 -7.26
CA ASP A 117 6.59 -6.89 -7.21
C ASP A 117 7.67 -6.12 -6.42
N GLU A 118 7.81 -4.82 -6.68
CA GLU A 118 8.73 -3.94 -5.96
C GLU A 118 8.38 -3.89 -4.45
N CYS A 119 7.10 -3.76 -4.10
CA CYS A 119 6.66 -3.70 -2.71
C CYS A 119 6.84 -5.03 -1.98
N ILE A 120 6.66 -6.16 -2.66
CA ILE A 120 6.92 -7.50 -2.10
C ILE A 120 8.42 -7.67 -1.85
N SER A 121 9.26 -7.17 -2.74
CA SER A 121 10.72 -7.24 -2.62
C SER A 121 11.26 -6.40 -1.45
N ASP A 122 10.53 -5.37 -1.04
CA ASP A 122 10.84 -4.52 0.12
C ASP A 122 10.30 -5.07 1.45
N LEU A 123 9.56 -6.20 1.45
CA LEU A 123 9.14 -6.85 2.69
C LEU A 123 10.34 -7.42 3.46
N PRO A 124 10.28 -7.47 4.80
CA PRO A 124 11.30 -8.14 5.58
C PRO A 124 11.38 -9.63 5.21
N ALA A 125 12.59 -10.12 4.97
CA ALA A 125 12.83 -11.51 4.61
C ALA A 125 12.54 -12.46 5.79
N GLU A 126 12.02 -13.65 5.48
CA GLU A 126 11.85 -14.75 6.43
C GLU A 126 13.11 -15.62 6.47
N GLU A 127 13.54 -16.01 7.68
CA GLU A 127 14.57 -17.03 7.86
C GLU A 127 13.93 -18.43 7.79
N ILE A 128 14.53 -19.34 7.01
CA ILE A 128 14.06 -20.72 6.78
C ILE A 128 15.06 -21.75 7.28
#